data_AF-A0A0D7CPP6-F1
#
_entry.id   AF-A0A0D7CPP6-F1
#
_cell.length_a   1.000
_cell.length_b   1.000
_cell.length_c   1.000
_cell.angle_alpha   90.00
_cell.angle_beta   90.00
_cell.angle_gamma   90.00
#
_symmetry.space_group_name_H-M   'P 1'
#
loop_
_entity.id
_entity.type
_entity.pdbx_description
1 polymer ?
#
loop_
_entity_poly.entity_id
_entity_poly.type
_entity_poly.pdbx_seq_one_letter_code
_entity_poly.pdbx_strand_id
1 'polypeptide(L)' 'MDGAADAIRPVLDLSVSLRNNGIVVSAARVRHAVTVGPVRDAILARDLREEIALFEPARRPALPR' A
#
# COMPACT_ATOMS: atom_id res chain seq x y z
N MET A 1 -16.28 -0.60 0.76
CA MET A 1 -14.86 -0.39 0.39
C MET A 1 -14.39 0.97 0.84
N ASP A 2 -15.28 1.96 0.82
CA ASP A 2 -14.96 3.36 1.12
C ASP A 2 -14.29 3.52 2.48
N GLY A 3 -14.82 2.89 3.54
CA GLY A 3 -14.20 2.94 4.86
C GLY A 3 -12.79 2.33 4.96
N ALA A 4 -12.41 1.40 4.08
CA ALA A 4 -11.05 0.84 4.04
C ALA A 4 -10.08 1.76 3.29
N ALA A 5 -10.56 2.42 2.22
CA ALA A 5 -9.79 3.43 1.50
C ALA A 5 -9.56 4.68 2.37
N ASP A 6 -10.57 5.09 3.14
CA ASP A 6 -10.44 6.21 4.08
C ASP A 6 -9.52 5.89 5.25
N ALA A 7 -9.49 4.64 5.71
CA ALA A 7 -8.59 4.19 6.76
C ALA A 7 -7.10 4.18 6.33
N ILE A 8 -6.81 3.94 5.05
CA ILE A 8 -5.42 3.87 4.55
C ILE A 8 -4.88 5.23 4.06
N ARG A 9 -5.73 6.20 3.72
CA ARG A 9 -5.33 7.54 3.27
C ARG A 9 -4.29 8.23 4.16
N PRO A 10 -4.43 8.29 5.50
CA PRO A 10 -3.42 8.89 6.37
C PRO A 10 -2.05 8.21 6.26
N VAL A 11 -2.03 6.93 5.93
CA VAL A 11 -0.80 6.16 5.71
C VAL A 11 -0.16 6.51 4.38
N LEU A 12 -0.93 6.74 3.33
CA LEU A 12 -0.42 7.10 2.01
C LEU A 12 0.11 8.53 1.94
N ASP A 13 -0.50 9.43 2.71
CA ASP A 13 -0.09 10.84 2.82
C ASP A 13 1.16 11.04 3.69
N LEU A 14 1.67 10.00 4.35
CA LEU A 14 2.88 10.09 5.15
C LEU A 14 4.09 10.43 4.27
N SER A 15 4.79 11.50 4.65
CA SER A 15 6.07 11.89 4.07
C SER A 15 7.10 10.76 4.16
N VAL A 16 7.98 10.65 3.17
CA VAL A 16 8.95 9.55 3.04
C VAL A 16 9.84 9.41 4.29
N SER A 17 10.17 10.51 4.97
CA SER A 17 10.98 10.52 6.19
C SER A 17 10.30 9.87 7.40
N LEU A 18 8.97 9.76 7.39
CA LEU A 18 8.17 9.16 8.45
C LEU A 18 7.73 7.72 8.14
N ARG A 19 8.06 7.21 6.95
CA ARG A 19 7.73 5.83 6.52
C ARG A 19 8.69 4.85 7.16
N ASN A 20 8.28 4.27 8.28
CA ASN A 20 9.00 3.16 8.90
C ASN A 20 8.65 1.81 8.22
N ASN A 21 9.46 0.78 8.49
CA ASN A 21 9.30 -0.52 7.86
C ASN A 21 7.92 -1.16 8.16
N GLY A 22 7.39 -0.96 9.36
CA GLY A 22 6.06 -1.46 9.74
C GLY A 22 4.93 -0.84 8.91
N ILE A 23 5.00 0.47 8.67
CA ILE A 23 4.07 1.22 7.81
C ILE A 23 4.14 0.69 6.37
N VAL A 24 5.35 0.55 5.82
CA VAL A 24 5.55 0.05 4.44
C VAL A 24 5.00 -1.37 4.29
N VAL A 25 5.30 -2.27 5.21
CA VAL A 25 4.80 -3.66 5.18
C VAL A 25 3.27 -3.71 5.32
N SER A 26 2.68 -2.82 6.13
CA SER A 26 1.23 -2.77 6.30
C SER A 26 0.53 -2.29 5.03
N ALA A 27 1.05 -1.25 4.37
CA ALA A 27 0.56 -0.78 3.07
C ALA A 27 0.66 -1.88 2.01
N ALA A 28 1.79 -2.59 1.93
CA ALA A 28 1.98 -3.71 1.02
C ALA A 28 0.97 -4.85 1.24
N ARG A 29 0.63 -5.15 2.51
CA ARG A 29 -0.41 -6.15 2.85
C ARG A 29 -1.79 -5.72 2.39
N VAL A 30 -2.14 -4.44 2.53
CA VAL A 30 -3.42 -3.92 2.03
C VAL A 30 -3.47 -4.01 0.51
N ARG A 31 -2.41 -3.62 -0.19
CA ARG A 31 -2.28 -3.81 -1.64
C ARG A 31 -2.49 -5.26 -2.05
N HIS A 32 -1.88 -6.21 -1.33
CA HIS A 32 -2.09 -7.63 -1.59
C HIS A 32 -3.55 -8.05 -1.39
N ALA A 33 -4.18 -7.66 -0.29
CA ALA A 33 -5.57 -7.98 0.02
C ALA A 33 -6.56 -7.44 -1.04
N VAL A 34 -6.35 -6.23 -1.54
CA VAL A 34 -7.19 -5.66 -2.63
C VAL A 34 -6.85 -6.21 -4.02
N THR A 35 -5.73 -6.93 -4.17
CA THR A 35 -5.36 -7.61 -5.41
C THR A 35 -5.97 -9.01 -5.49
N VAL A 36 -5.98 -9.75 -4.38
CA VAL A 36 -6.45 -11.16 -4.34
C VAL A 36 -7.90 -11.30 -3.89
N GLY A 37 -8.47 -10.25 -3.29
CA GLY A 37 -9.81 -10.28 -2.71
C GLY A 37 -10.96 -10.09 -3.71
N PRO A 38 -12.21 -10.22 -3.23
CA PRO A 38 -13.43 -10.12 -4.06
C PRO A 38 -13.66 -8.72 -4.67
N VAL A 39 -12.89 -7.73 -4.22
CA VAL A 39 -12.98 -6.33 -4.65
C VAL A 39 -11.97 -5.95 -5.74
N ARG A 40 -11.19 -6.91 -6.24
CA ARG A 40 -10.05 -6.68 -7.14
C ARG A 40 -10.37 -5.90 -8.42
N ASP A 41 -11.59 -6.02 -8.92
CA ASP A 41 -12.07 -5.43 -10.18
C ASP A 41 -12.75 -4.08 -9.97
N ALA A 42 -12.90 -3.65 -8.71
CA ALA A 42 -13.41 -2.32 -8.40
C ALA A 42 -12.38 -1.25 -8.81
N ILE A 43 -12.87 -0.17 -9.43
CA ILE A 43 -12.03 0.97 -9.86
C ILE A 43 -11.23 1.51 -8.66
N LEU A 44 -11.88 1.69 -7.51
CA LEU A 44 -11.22 2.12 -6.27
C LEU A 44 -10.10 1.19 -5.81
N ALA A 45 -10.24 -0.13 -6.01
CA ALA A 45 -9.18 -1.08 -5.66
C ALA A 45 -7.99 -0.95 -6.61
N ARG A 46 -8.24 -0.61 -7.88
CA ARG A 46 -7.17 -0.36 -8.85
C ARG A 46 -6.40 0.91 -8.53
N ASP A 47 -7.09 2.02 -8.30
CA ASP A 47 -6.48 3.31 -7.97
C ASP A 47 -5.64 3.20 -6.68
N LEU A 48 -6.18 2.52 -5.67
CA LEU A 48 -5.47 2.28 -4.41
C LEU A 48 -4.19 1.43 -4.59
N ARG A 49 -4.19 0.46 -5.51
CA ARG A 49 -2.97 -0.33 -5.82
C ARG A 49 -1.89 0.53 -6.47
N GLU A 50 -2.29 1.45 -7.35
CA GLU A 50 -1.37 2.37 -8.02
C GLU A 50 -0.78 3.38 -7.01
N GLU A 51 -1.60 3.93 -6.10
CA GLU A 51 -1.13 4.78 -5.01
C GLU A 51 -0.14 4.07 -4.06
N ILE A 52 -0.46 2.84 -3.62
CA ILE A 52 0.45 2.08 -2.75
C ILE A 52 1.76 1.75 -3.46
N ALA A 53 1.74 1.54 -4.78
CA ALA A 53 2.96 1.28 -5.55
C ALA A 53 3.91 2.50 -5.59
N LEU A 54 3.36 3.72 -5.54
CA LEU A 54 4.15 4.96 -5.40
C LEU A 54 4.64 5.18 -3.96
N PHE A 55 3.94 4.57 -2.99
CA PHE A 55 4.29 4.65 -1.58
C PHE A 55 5.47 3.74 -1.19
N GLU A 56 5.53 2.53 -1.76
CA GLU A 56 6.59 1.56 -1.50
C GLU A 56 7.96 2.08 -1.99
N PRO A 57 9.02 2.06 -1.15
CA PRO A 57 10.37 2.38 -1.64
C PRO A 57 10.77 1.34 -2.69
N ALA A 58 11.40 1.81 -3.79
CA ALA A 58 11.95 0.94 -4.83
C ALA A 58 12.68 -0.23 -4.17
N ARG A 59 12.23 -1.46 -4.43
CA ARG A 59 12.67 -2.70 -3.77
C ARG A 59 14.17 -2.62 -3.48
N ARG A 60 14.53 -2.42 -2.21
CA ARG A 60 15.93 -2.50 -1.82
C ARG A 60 16.35 -3.94 -2.07
N PRO A 61 17.39 -4.20 -2.89
CA PRO A 61 17.92 -5.54 -3.01
C PRO A 61 18.25 -6.03 -1.59
N ALA A 62 17.68 -7.18 -1.23
CA ALA A 62 17.98 -7.79 0.07
C ALA A 62 19.49 -7.97 0.13
N LEU A 63 20.13 -7.45 1.18
CA LEU A 63 21.57 -7.68 1.36
C LEU A 63 21.81 -9.19 1.43
N PRO A 64 22.80 -9.71 0.68
CA PRO A 64 23.18 -11.12 0.79
C PRO A 64 23.63 -11.40 2.23
N ARG A 65 23.19 -12.55 2.76
CA ARG A 65 23.58 -13.04 4.08
C ARG A 65 25.04 -13.50 4.10
#